data_AF-A0A7X5D523-F1
#
_entry.id   AF-A0A7X5D523-F1
#
_cell.length_a   1.000
_cell.length_b   1.000
_cell.length_c   1.000
_cell.angle_alpha   90.00
_cell.angle_beta   90.00
_cell.angle_gamma   90.00
#
_symmetry.space_group_name_H-M   'P 1'
#
loop_
_entity.id
_entity.type
_entity.pdbx_description
1 polymer ?
#
loop_
_entity_poly.entity_id
_entity_poly.type
_entity_poly.pdbx_seq_one_letter_code
_entity_poly.pdbx_strand_id
1 'polypeptide(L)'
;MKSVLDYLEETALQFPEKEAVYDGRRGYSFRELLGISRKAGSILTRVCRQRSPVPVFMEKRAETIAVFLGAVYAGCFYVYLNPELPLKRIKERLEFLDSDVVIAEGILAERLLQAGFGGRVLRFEELLEKEADMEALGFYRMQMRPEDYLYGMFTSGSTGIPKLVTVSGGAAVEFAEEFIRTFSFLPQDVIGNQAPFDFDVSVKDLLVSVFCGARLVLIPGVMFATPPALLDYLCENQVTVLIWAASALCVVSAARGLEYRIPGEVRKVFFSGEVMPCHHLRLWREALPEAEFVNLYGPTEIPSAGVLAEPEGSLDVIVLGDSEGHSAISPVVLWKEHGISSFVCSQSGQRAVEAYYMLKKALSVQKPKVVILETDLFYHSGEWQREWNLAIERTARYYFPIVQYHNRWKRLTYRDWKGGPFEGRRDPNRGFLPSGDIRPYKGGPYMVKTEEREALKGTVTFWTDRLVELCRKEGIRLLFVGIPAPKNWDYRRHNGVSDYAARRKVPFLDMNLLERELNMDWERDSRDEGDHLNTYGAEKVSRYLGDYLKENYGLTSQTGREMVKCGLFRLSG
;
A
#
# COMPACT_ATOMS: atom_id res chain seq x y z
N MET A 1 -22.24 -11.61 2.43
CA MET A 1 -20.79 -11.53 2.73
C MET A 1 -20.66 -11.52 4.24
N LYS A 2 -19.74 -12.28 4.83
CA LYS A 2 -19.50 -12.25 6.27
C LYS A 2 -18.92 -10.88 6.66
N SER A 3 -19.23 -10.42 7.85
CA SER A 3 -18.65 -9.24 8.50
C SER A 3 -17.54 -9.66 9.46
N VAL A 4 -16.71 -8.70 9.90
CA VAL A 4 -15.70 -8.92 10.96
C VAL A 4 -16.32 -9.51 12.24
N LEU A 5 -17.56 -9.13 12.56
CA LEU A 5 -18.26 -9.65 13.74
C LEU A 5 -18.67 -11.11 13.59
N ASP A 6 -18.96 -11.58 12.38
CA ASP A 6 -19.24 -13.00 12.12
C ASP A 6 -17.99 -13.84 12.45
N TYR A 7 -16.81 -13.41 12.01
CA TYR A 7 -15.56 -14.08 12.35
C TYR A 7 -15.25 -14.04 13.85
N LEU A 8 -15.43 -12.90 14.51
CA LEU A 8 -15.22 -12.80 15.96
C LEU A 8 -16.09 -13.80 16.73
N GLU A 9 -17.36 -13.88 16.37
CA GLU A 9 -18.30 -14.78 17.04
C GLU A 9 -18.03 -16.25 16.74
N GLU A 10 -17.76 -16.59 15.48
CA GLU A 10 -17.39 -17.96 15.09
C GLU A 10 -16.10 -18.39 15.81
N THR A 11 -15.08 -17.54 15.85
CA THR A 11 -13.81 -17.80 16.53
C THR A 11 -14.01 -17.92 18.05
N ALA A 12 -14.80 -17.05 18.67
CA ALA A 12 -15.09 -17.13 20.11
C ALA A 12 -15.93 -18.35 20.48
N LEU A 13 -16.78 -18.83 19.57
CA LEU A 13 -17.49 -20.11 19.76
C LEU A 13 -16.54 -21.31 19.63
N GLN A 14 -15.59 -21.26 18.69
CA GLN A 14 -14.65 -22.36 18.45
C GLN A 14 -13.51 -22.43 19.48
N PHE A 15 -13.02 -21.27 19.94
CA PHE A 15 -11.85 -21.14 20.82
C PHE A 15 -12.14 -20.22 22.03
N PRO A 16 -13.20 -20.47 22.83
CA PRO A 16 -13.66 -19.52 23.85
C PRO A 16 -12.59 -19.17 24.89
N GLU A 17 -11.83 -20.16 25.37
CA GLU A 17 -10.83 -19.99 26.44
C GLU A 17 -9.43 -19.69 25.92
N LYS A 18 -9.25 -19.69 24.60
CA LYS A 18 -7.95 -19.38 24.04
C LYS A 18 -7.70 -17.89 24.18
N GLU A 19 -6.49 -17.54 24.62
CA GLU A 19 -6.05 -16.15 24.71
C GLU A 19 -6.07 -15.51 23.32
N ALA A 20 -6.93 -14.52 23.15
CA ALA A 20 -7.09 -13.74 21.93
C ALA A 20 -6.03 -12.64 21.87
N VAL A 21 -5.87 -11.89 22.97
CA VAL A 21 -4.96 -10.75 23.04
C VAL A 21 -4.24 -10.73 24.39
N TYR A 22 -2.93 -10.49 24.36
CA TYR A 22 -2.11 -10.20 25.53
C TYR A 22 -1.40 -8.86 25.34
N ASP A 23 -1.49 -7.98 26.33
CA ASP A 23 -0.94 -6.61 26.25
C ASP A 23 0.33 -6.40 27.11
N GLY A 24 0.92 -7.48 27.64
CA GLY A 24 2.03 -7.41 28.59
C GLY A 24 1.59 -7.32 30.06
N ARG A 25 0.31 -7.06 30.34
CA ARG A 25 -0.24 -7.02 31.71
C ARG A 25 -1.27 -8.11 31.94
N ARG A 26 -2.21 -8.24 31.01
CA ARG A 26 -3.31 -9.19 31.09
C ARG A 26 -3.60 -9.84 29.74
N GLY A 27 -3.89 -11.12 29.79
CA GLY A 27 -4.46 -11.88 28.69
C GLY A 27 -5.98 -11.82 28.71
N TYR A 28 -6.58 -11.67 27.54
CA TYR A 28 -8.03 -11.77 27.34
C TYR A 28 -8.31 -12.93 26.40
N SER A 29 -9.18 -13.84 26.82
CA SER A 29 -9.70 -14.91 25.98
C SER A 29 -10.62 -14.37 24.87
N PHE A 30 -10.87 -15.15 23.81
CA PHE A 30 -11.84 -14.76 22.78
C PHE A 30 -13.24 -14.55 23.37
N ARG A 31 -13.63 -15.33 24.40
CA ARG A 31 -14.90 -15.15 25.12
C ARG A 31 -14.96 -13.80 25.83
N GLU A 32 -13.90 -13.44 26.56
CA GLU A 32 -13.84 -12.14 27.26
C GLU A 32 -13.82 -10.98 26.27
N LEU A 33 -13.01 -11.07 25.20
CA LEU A 33 -12.95 -10.05 24.15
C LEU A 33 -14.32 -9.81 23.51
N LEU A 34 -15.02 -10.89 23.14
CA LEU A 34 -16.38 -10.82 22.62
C LEU A 34 -17.35 -10.19 23.62
N GLY A 35 -17.29 -10.60 24.89
CA GLY A 35 -18.14 -10.08 25.96
C GLY A 35 -17.98 -8.58 26.17
N ILE A 36 -16.74 -8.10 26.28
CA ILE A 36 -16.42 -6.66 26.44
C ILE A 36 -16.87 -5.89 25.21
N SER A 37 -16.61 -6.41 24.01
CA SER A 37 -17.04 -5.78 22.74
C SER A 37 -18.55 -5.58 22.67
N ARG A 38 -19.33 -6.59 23.10
CA ARG A 38 -20.80 -6.52 23.12
C ARG A 38 -21.32 -5.53 24.17
N LYS A 39 -20.73 -5.49 25.36
CA LYS A 39 -21.08 -4.49 26.39
C LYS A 39 -20.83 -3.06 25.88
N ALA A 40 -19.64 -2.83 25.32
CA ALA A 40 -19.29 -1.54 24.71
C ALA A 40 -20.27 -1.16 23.59
N GLY A 41 -20.54 -2.07 22.65
CA GLY A 41 -21.50 -1.82 21.58
C GLY A 41 -22.90 -1.46 22.09
N SER A 42 -23.35 -2.10 23.18
CA SER A 42 -24.69 -1.86 23.76
C SER A 42 -24.85 -0.46 24.36
N ILE A 43 -23.77 0.11 24.89
CA ILE A 43 -23.76 1.51 25.33
C ILE A 43 -23.68 2.44 24.13
N LEU A 44 -22.83 2.11 23.15
CA LEU A 44 -22.61 2.94 21.96
C LEU A 44 -23.86 3.06 21.08
N THR A 45 -24.72 2.03 20.97
CA THR A 45 -26.00 2.14 20.23
C THR A 45 -26.93 3.23 20.80
N ARG A 46 -26.77 3.60 22.08
CA ARG A 46 -27.62 4.60 22.76
C ARG A 46 -27.10 6.03 22.63
N VAL A 47 -25.82 6.20 22.29
CA VAL A 47 -25.14 7.50 22.31
C VAL A 47 -24.51 7.89 20.99
N CYS A 48 -24.27 6.92 20.10
CA CYS A 48 -23.71 7.15 18.77
C CYS A 48 -24.77 6.95 17.69
N ARG A 49 -24.68 7.74 16.63
CA ARG A 49 -25.49 7.58 15.43
C ARG A 49 -24.92 6.47 14.56
N GLN A 50 -25.76 5.60 14.01
CA GLN A 50 -25.30 4.57 13.06
C GLN A 50 -24.51 5.20 11.90
N ARG A 51 -23.45 4.51 11.46
CA ARG A 51 -22.51 4.93 10.40
C ARG A 51 -21.72 6.20 10.73
N SER A 52 -21.66 6.62 11.99
CA SER A 52 -20.79 7.70 12.45
C SER A 52 -19.41 7.18 12.87
N PRO A 53 -18.37 8.03 12.88
CA PRO A 53 -17.12 7.70 13.55
C PRO A 53 -17.34 7.57 15.06
N VAL A 54 -16.57 6.68 15.68
CA VAL A 54 -16.39 6.58 17.13
C VAL A 54 -14.91 6.84 17.41
N PRO A 55 -14.53 8.06 17.82
CA PRO A 55 -13.16 8.38 18.21
C PRO A 55 -12.78 7.64 19.49
N VAL A 56 -11.64 6.94 19.46
CA VAL A 56 -11.12 6.13 20.57
C VAL A 56 -9.77 6.68 21.00
N PHE A 57 -9.74 7.34 22.16
CA PHE A 57 -8.56 7.97 22.77
C PHE A 57 -8.11 7.17 24.01
N MET A 58 -7.55 5.99 23.74
CA MET A 58 -7.10 5.02 24.76
C MET A 58 -5.68 4.54 24.43
N GLU A 59 -4.96 3.99 25.40
CA GLU A 59 -3.66 3.37 25.15
C GLU A 59 -3.79 2.11 24.27
N LYS A 60 -2.67 1.67 23.69
CA LYS A 60 -2.61 0.44 22.90
C LYS A 60 -2.72 -0.78 23.84
N ARG A 61 -3.95 -1.25 24.07
CA ARG A 61 -4.28 -2.36 24.97
C ARG A 61 -5.39 -3.25 24.42
N ALA A 62 -5.64 -4.39 25.06
CA ALA A 62 -6.67 -5.33 24.65
C ALA A 62 -8.09 -4.73 24.75
N GLU A 63 -8.34 -3.92 25.77
CA GLU A 63 -9.60 -3.20 25.97
C GLU A 63 -9.92 -2.26 24.80
N THR A 64 -8.91 -1.60 24.26
CA THR A 64 -9.04 -0.72 23.09
C THR A 64 -9.52 -1.48 21.86
N ILE A 65 -9.04 -2.71 21.65
CA ILE A 65 -9.53 -3.59 20.59
C ILE A 65 -10.99 -3.97 20.82
N ALA A 66 -11.37 -4.27 22.07
CA ALA A 66 -12.76 -4.56 22.40
C ALA A 66 -13.68 -3.36 22.10
N VAL A 67 -13.21 -2.15 22.36
CA VAL A 67 -13.92 -0.91 22.00
C VAL A 67 -14.03 -0.75 20.48
N PHE A 68 -12.99 -1.07 19.71
CA PHE A 68 -13.06 -1.06 18.23
C PHE A 68 -14.19 -1.96 17.74
N LEU A 69 -14.24 -3.20 18.22
CA LEU A 69 -15.28 -4.17 17.86
C LEU A 69 -16.66 -3.75 18.40
N GLY A 70 -16.72 -3.11 19.57
CA GLY A 70 -17.95 -2.53 20.13
C GLY A 70 -18.53 -1.40 19.27
N ALA A 71 -17.69 -0.53 18.71
CA ALA A 71 -18.13 0.48 17.76
C ALA A 71 -18.78 -0.16 16.52
N VAL A 72 -18.19 -1.25 16.02
CA VAL A 72 -18.74 -2.02 14.89
C VAL A 72 -20.07 -2.67 15.24
N TYR A 73 -20.21 -3.23 16.45
CA TYR A 73 -21.49 -3.75 16.96
C TYR A 73 -22.59 -2.67 17.03
N ALA A 74 -22.23 -1.42 17.30
CA ALA A 74 -23.15 -0.28 17.26
C ALA A 74 -23.44 0.24 15.84
N GLY A 75 -23.00 -0.48 14.79
CA GLY A 75 -23.12 -0.08 13.39
C GLY A 75 -22.33 1.19 13.06
N CYS A 76 -21.27 1.48 13.82
CA CYS A 76 -20.37 2.62 13.64
C CYS A 76 -18.98 2.14 13.18
N PHE A 77 -18.06 3.06 12.92
CA PHE A 77 -16.66 2.74 12.62
C PHE A 77 -15.72 3.41 13.61
N TYR A 78 -14.66 2.73 14.02
CA TYR A 78 -13.73 3.30 15.00
C TYR A 78 -12.68 4.19 14.34
N VAL A 79 -12.25 5.23 15.05
CA VAL A 79 -11.09 6.05 14.67
C VAL A 79 -10.16 6.15 15.86
N TYR A 80 -9.01 5.47 15.80
CA TYR A 80 -8.04 5.51 16.88
C TYR A 80 -7.30 6.85 16.93
N LEU A 81 -7.24 7.43 18.12
CA LEU A 81 -6.56 8.69 18.40
C LEU A 81 -5.38 8.40 19.33
N ASN A 82 -4.17 8.39 18.77
CA ASN A 82 -2.94 8.07 19.49
C ASN A 82 -2.67 9.05 20.66
N PRO A 83 -2.67 8.57 21.93
CA PRO A 83 -2.46 9.41 23.12
C PRO A 83 -1.09 10.10 23.21
N GLU A 84 -0.10 9.63 22.45
CA GLU A 84 1.24 10.22 22.38
C GLU A 84 1.28 11.51 21.56
N LEU A 85 0.25 11.77 20.74
CA LEU A 85 0.18 13.01 19.97
C LEU A 85 -0.16 14.22 20.87
N PRO A 86 0.31 15.42 20.51
CA PRO A 86 -0.07 16.64 21.21
C PRO A 86 -1.60 16.82 21.24
N LEU A 87 -2.15 17.23 22.39
CA LEU A 87 -3.60 17.42 22.57
C LEU A 87 -4.23 18.35 21.52
N LYS A 88 -3.47 19.34 21.02
CA LYS A 88 -3.91 20.20 19.92
C LYS A 88 -4.27 19.37 18.66
N ARG A 89 -3.43 18.42 18.27
CA ARG A 89 -3.69 17.53 17.12
C ARG A 89 -4.87 16.60 17.36
N ILE A 90 -5.07 16.16 18.62
CA ILE A 90 -6.22 15.34 19.00
C ILE A 90 -7.52 16.12 18.83
N LYS A 91 -7.55 17.38 19.27
CA LYS A 91 -8.72 18.27 19.06
C LYS A 91 -9.00 18.53 17.60
N GLU A 92 -7.99 18.89 16.81
CA GLU A 92 -8.14 19.11 15.35
C GLU A 92 -8.77 17.89 14.67
N ARG A 93 -8.40 16.68 15.10
CA ARG A 93 -9.00 15.42 14.62
C ARG A 93 -10.43 15.23 15.09
N LEU A 94 -10.73 15.50 16.36
CA LEU A 94 -12.08 15.40 16.91
C LEU A 94 -13.04 16.39 16.23
N GLU A 95 -12.59 17.63 16.01
CA GLU A 95 -13.32 18.66 15.26
C GLU A 95 -13.56 18.22 13.81
N PHE A 96 -12.56 17.63 13.15
CA PHE A 96 -12.71 17.08 11.80
C PHE A 96 -13.73 15.93 11.73
N LEU A 97 -13.76 15.07 12.74
CA LEU A 97 -14.68 13.93 12.79
C LEU A 97 -16.12 14.35 13.08
N ASP A 98 -16.34 15.58 13.57
CA ASP A 98 -17.67 16.10 13.95
C ASP A 98 -18.43 15.12 14.85
N SER A 99 -17.73 14.58 15.86
CA SER A 99 -18.24 13.55 16.76
C SER A 99 -18.58 14.12 18.12
N ASP A 100 -19.84 13.95 18.54
CA ASP A 100 -20.33 14.36 19.86
C ASP A 100 -19.83 13.48 21.01
N VAL A 101 -19.26 12.31 20.69
CA VAL A 101 -18.76 11.34 21.67
C VAL A 101 -17.30 11.01 21.37
N VAL A 102 -16.48 10.90 22.42
CA VAL A 102 -15.14 10.31 22.38
C VAL A 102 -15.00 9.32 23.51
N ILE A 103 -14.44 8.14 23.21
CA ILE A 103 -14.14 7.14 24.23
C ILE A 103 -12.74 7.42 24.77
N ALA A 104 -12.58 7.47 26.09
CA ALA A 104 -11.29 7.65 26.73
C ALA A 104 -11.18 6.83 28.02
N GLU A 105 -9.97 6.63 28.53
CA GLU A 105 -9.73 5.89 29.78
C GLU A 105 -9.01 6.74 30.82
N GLY A 106 -9.29 6.50 32.10
CA GLY A 106 -8.55 7.06 33.24
C GLY A 106 -8.11 8.52 33.08
N ILE A 107 -6.79 8.75 33.16
CA ILE A 107 -6.19 10.09 33.07
C ILE A 107 -6.33 10.73 31.68
N LEU A 108 -6.51 9.94 30.61
CA LEU A 108 -6.68 10.45 29.25
C LEU A 108 -8.04 11.18 29.11
N ALA A 109 -9.08 10.67 29.76
CA ALA A 109 -10.38 11.35 29.83
C ALA A 109 -10.25 12.74 30.47
N GLU A 110 -9.53 12.82 31.60
CA GLU A 110 -9.31 14.10 32.29
C GLU A 110 -8.47 15.07 31.45
N ARG A 111 -7.46 14.58 30.72
CA ARG A 111 -6.67 15.41 29.79
C ARG A 111 -7.52 16.05 28.71
N LEU A 112 -8.49 15.33 28.14
CA LEU A 112 -9.41 15.87 27.13
C LEU A 112 -10.35 16.92 27.72
N LEU A 113 -10.92 16.64 28.90
CA LEU A 113 -11.81 17.57 29.61
C LEU A 113 -11.09 18.86 30.00
N GLN A 114 -9.88 18.78 30.57
CA GLN A 114 -9.05 19.94 30.92
C GLN A 114 -8.63 20.75 29.70
N ALA A 115 -8.49 20.09 28.55
CA ALA A 115 -8.24 20.79 27.32
C ALA A 115 -9.49 21.54 26.81
N GLY A 116 -10.67 21.38 27.40
CA GLY A 116 -11.89 22.07 26.98
C GLY A 116 -12.54 21.46 25.74
N PHE A 117 -12.47 20.12 25.60
CA PHE A 117 -13.29 19.43 24.61
C PHE A 117 -14.78 19.59 24.95
N GLY A 118 -15.59 20.05 23.99
CA GLY A 118 -17.00 20.38 24.20
C GLY A 118 -17.99 19.21 24.04
N GLY A 119 -17.53 18.06 23.54
CA GLY A 119 -18.35 16.85 23.40
C GLY A 119 -18.38 15.99 24.65
N ARG A 120 -19.15 14.90 24.60
CA ARG A 120 -19.23 13.91 25.67
C ARG A 120 -17.99 13.00 25.67
N VAL A 121 -17.22 13.05 26.75
CA VAL A 121 -16.20 12.04 27.03
C VAL A 121 -16.85 10.85 27.73
N LEU A 122 -16.90 9.72 27.05
CA LEU A 122 -17.43 8.46 27.58
C LEU A 122 -16.25 7.63 28.11
N ARG A 123 -16.19 7.41 29.43
CA ARG A 123 -15.11 6.64 30.02
C ARG A 123 -15.25 5.16 29.67
N PHE A 124 -14.13 4.46 29.51
CA PHE A 124 -14.13 3.02 29.22
C PHE A 124 -14.93 2.22 30.25
N GLU A 125 -14.88 2.58 31.53
CA GLU A 125 -15.62 1.91 32.60
C GLU A 125 -17.15 2.03 32.42
N GLU A 126 -17.63 3.17 31.90
CA GLU A 126 -19.06 3.38 31.60
C GLU A 126 -19.57 2.41 30.51
N LEU A 127 -18.68 1.96 29.61
CA LEU A 127 -19.00 0.98 28.57
C LEU A 127 -19.29 -0.42 29.14
N LEU A 128 -18.87 -0.69 30.38
CA LEU A 128 -18.95 -2.00 31.01
C LEU A 128 -20.02 -2.10 32.11
N GLU A 129 -20.64 -0.97 32.49
CA GLU A 129 -21.59 -0.89 33.60
C GLU A 129 -22.84 -1.75 33.42
N LYS A 130 -23.23 -2.02 32.17
CA LYS A 130 -24.43 -2.77 31.83
C LYS A 130 -24.11 -4.05 31.09
N GLU A 131 -24.97 -5.04 31.26
CA GLU A 131 -24.92 -6.25 30.45
C GLU A 131 -25.25 -5.95 28.98
N ALA A 132 -24.78 -6.84 28.10
CA ALA A 132 -24.97 -6.70 26.67
C ALA A 132 -26.46 -6.76 26.29
N ASP A 133 -26.91 -5.76 25.54
CA ASP A 133 -28.26 -5.64 25.00
C ASP A 133 -28.32 -6.35 23.64
N MET A 134 -28.46 -7.68 23.67
CA MET A 134 -28.38 -8.51 22.47
C MET A 134 -29.47 -8.21 21.44
N GLU A 135 -30.63 -7.71 21.88
CA GLU A 135 -31.71 -7.28 20.98
C GLU A 135 -31.28 -6.05 20.18
N ALA A 136 -30.77 -5.02 20.87
CA ALA A 136 -30.25 -3.84 20.20
C ALA A 136 -29.08 -4.18 19.25
N LEU A 137 -28.10 -4.96 19.71
CA LEU A 137 -26.97 -5.37 18.87
C LEU A 137 -27.42 -6.16 17.63
N GLY A 138 -28.37 -7.08 17.79
CA GLY A 138 -28.95 -7.85 16.69
C GLY A 138 -29.65 -6.96 15.67
N PHE A 139 -30.40 -5.95 16.12
CA PHE A 139 -31.05 -4.98 15.25
C PHE A 139 -30.06 -4.19 14.39
N TYR A 140 -28.98 -3.66 14.99
CA TYR A 140 -27.95 -2.94 14.24
C TYR A 140 -27.19 -3.86 13.27
N ARG A 141 -26.90 -5.10 13.69
CA ARG A 141 -26.23 -6.09 12.85
C ARG A 141 -27.03 -6.42 11.58
N MET A 142 -28.35 -6.58 11.68
CA MET A 142 -29.21 -6.86 10.52
C MET A 142 -29.18 -5.73 9.47
N GLN A 143 -28.77 -4.53 9.85
CA GLN A 143 -28.68 -3.38 8.95
C GLN A 143 -27.28 -3.12 8.42
N MET A 144 -26.27 -3.85 8.90
CA MET A 144 -24.89 -3.70 8.44
C MET A 144 -24.77 -4.10 6.98
N ARG A 145 -24.04 -3.29 6.23
CA ARG A 145 -23.74 -3.53 4.82
C ARG A 145 -22.23 -3.66 4.62
N PRO A 146 -21.76 -4.43 3.62
CA PRO A 146 -20.34 -4.52 3.31
C PRO A 146 -19.68 -3.16 3.04
N GLU A 147 -20.44 -2.19 2.56
CA GLU A 147 -19.98 -0.83 2.25
C GLU A 147 -19.86 0.06 3.50
N ASP A 148 -20.47 -0.33 4.62
CA ASP A 148 -20.34 0.40 5.87
C ASP A 148 -18.86 0.39 6.32
N TYR A 149 -18.38 1.54 6.81
CA TYR A 149 -17.00 1.66 7.28
C TYR A 149 -16.76 0.77 8.51
N LEU A 150 -15.57 0.18 8.57
CA LEU A 150 -15.06 -0.57 9.71
C LEU A 150 -14.20 0.33 10.59
N TYR A 151 -13.28 1.06 9.95
CA TYR A 151 -12.36 1.96 10.63
C TYR A 151 -12.01 3.17 9.79
N GLY A 152 -11.54 4.22 10.47
CA GLY A 152 -10.90 5.38 9.88
C GLY A 152 -9.53 5.62 10.49
N MET A 153 -8.58 6.05 9.67
CA MET A 153 -7.21 6.38 10.09
C MET A 153 -6.76 7.72 9.54
N PHE A 154 -6.09 8.50 10.37
CA PHE A 154 -5.51 9.76 9.95
C PHE A 154 -4.12 9.56 9.36
N THR A 155 -3.91 10.00 8.13
CA THR A 155 -2.59 10.00 7.48
C THR A 155 -1.95 11.38 7.50
N SER A 156 -0.63 11.44 7.38
CA SER A 156 0.11 12.70 7.23
C SER A 156 -0.26 13.36 5.90
N GLY A 157 -1.15 14.35 5.96
CA GLY A 157 -1.45 15.18 4.80
C GLY A 157 -0.24 16.03 4.42
N SER A 158 0.17 15.98 3.16
CA SER A 158 1.23 16.83 2.59
C SER A 158 0.97 18.33 2.71
N THR A 159 -0.27 18.73 3.01
CA THR A 159 -0.73 20.12 3.18
C THR A 159 -0.77 20.57 4.65
N GLY A 160 -0.35 19.71 5.60
CA GLY A 160 -0.46 19.98 7.04
C GLY A 160 -1.85 19.75 7.63
N ILE A 161 -2.87 19.52 6.78
CA ILE A 161 -4.24 19.16 7.20
C ILE A 161 -4.35 17.63 7.26
N PRO A 162 -4.77 17.04 8.39
CA PRO A 162 -4.90 15.58 8.51
C PRO A 162 -5.98 15.04 7.56
N LYS A 163 -5.67 13.96 6.84
CA LYS A 163 -6.63 13.28 5.95
C LYS A 163 -7.16 12.03 6.66
N LEU A 164 -8.47 11.88 6.73
CA LEU A 164 -9.09 10.64 7.19
C LEU A 164 -9.26 9.69 6.01
N VAL A 165 -8.61 8.53 6.08
CA VAL A 165 -8.83 7.40 5.19
C VAL A 165 -9.79 6.45 5.88
N THR A 166 -10.91 6.13 5.23
CA THR A 166 -11.89 5.17 5.74
C THR A 166 -11.86 3.87 4.93
N VAL A 167 -12.02 2.75 5.63
CA VAL A 167 -12.03 1.42 5.02
C VAL A 167 -13.33 0.72 5.38
N SER A 168 -14.03 0.21 4.36
CA SER A 168 -15.26 -0.55 4.49
C SER A 168 -15.03 -1.94 5.08
N GLY A 169 -16.00 -2.45 5.84
CA GLY A 169 -15.94 -3.80 6.42
C GLY A 169 -15.79 -4.90 5.37
N GLY A 170 -16.48 -4.80 4.24
CA GLY A 170 -16.38 -5.78 3.15
C GLY A 170 -14.96 -5.89 2.59
N ALA A 171 -14.31 -4.75 2.32
CA ALA A 171 -12.94 -4.72 1.82
C ALA A 171 -11.91 -5.24 2.86
N ALA A 172 -12.15 -4.98 4.15
CA ALA A 172 -11.32 -5.51 5.22
C ALA A 172 -11.46 -7.04 5.36
N VAL A 173 -12.69 -7.55 5.25
CA VAL A 173 -12.97 -9.00 5.26
C VAL A 173 -12.31 -9.68 4.07
N GLU A 174 -12.54 -9.19 2.85
CA GLU A 174 -11.97 -9.76 1.62
C GLU A 174 -10.43 -9.82 1.70
N PHE A 175 -9.80 -8.75 2.20
CA PHE A 175 -8.37 -8.74 2.43
C PHE A 175 -7.93 -9.80 3.45
N ALA A 176 -8.57 -9.83 4.62
CA ALA A 176 -8.16 -10.73 5.69
C ALA A 176 -8.33 -12.19 5.31
N GLU A 177 -9.44 -12.57 4.66
CA GLU A 177 -9.64 -13.92 4.13
C GLU A 177 -8.55 -14.30 3.14
N GLU A 178 -8.25 -13.41 2.18
CA GLU A 178 -7.22 -13.66 1.19
C GLU A 178 -5.83 -13.76 1.81
N PHE A 179 -5.51 -12.89 2.77
CA PHE A 179 -4.22 -12.86 3.46
C PHE A 179 -4.00 -14.13 4.31
N ILE A 180 -5.03 -14.56 5.05
CA ILE A 180 -5.02 -15.79 5.85
C ILE A 180 -4.83 -17.02 4.97
N ARG A 181 -5.63 -17.12 3.91
CA ARG A 181 -5.57 -18.24 2.95
C ARG A 181 -4.21 -18.30 2.27
N THR A 182 -3.69 -17.15 1.86
CA THR A 182 -2.44 -17.03 1.11
C THR A 182 -1.25 -17.50 1.93
N PHE A 183 -1.12 -17.01 3.16
CA PHE A 183 0.03 -17.28 4.02
C PHE A 183 -0.21 -18.38 5.05
N SER A 184 -1.31 -19.12 4.87
CA SER A 184 -1.69 -20.23 5.74
C SER A 184 -1.59 -19.86 7.21
N PHE A 185 -2.25 -18.76 7.60
CA PHE A 185 -2.37 -18.42 9.01
C PHE A 185 -3.23 -19.45 9.71
N LEU A 186 -2.75 -19.93 10.84
CA LEU A 186 -3.38 -21.02 11.59
C LEU A 186 -3.78 -20.55 12.97
N PRO A 187 -4.76 -21.20 13.63
CA PRO A 187 -5.12 -20.84 14.99
C PRO A 187 -3.89 -20.84 15.92
N GLN A 188 -2.99 -21.81 15.83
CA GLN A 188 -1.80 -21.87 16.70
C GLN A 188 -0.79 -20.73 16.51
N ASP A 189 -0.95 -19.87 15.51
CA ASP A 189 -0.04 -18.74 15.31
C ASP A 189 -0.14 -17.73 16.47
N VAL A 190 1.00 -17.15 16.81
CA VAL A 190 1.16 -16.07 17.78
C VAL A 190 1.74 -14.87 17.06
N ILE A 191 0.93 -13.82 16.91
CA ILE A 191 1.26 -12.62 16.13
C ILE A 191 1.83 -11.57 17.08
N GLY A 192 3.10 -11.20 16.87
CA GLY A 192 3.73 -10.10 17.60
C GLY A 192 3.34 -8.75 16.98
N ASN A 193 2.39 -8.04 17.58
CA ASN A 193 1.88 -6.78 17.05
C ASN A 193 2.79 -5.61 17.45
N GLN A 194 3.64 -5.20 16.52
CA GLN A 194 4.51 -4.02 16.65
C GLN A 194 3.76 -2.73 16.34
N ALA A 195 2.95 -2.73 15.28
CA ALA A 195 2.36 -1.51 14.73
C ALA A 195 1.50 -0.75 15.76
N PRO A 196 1.63 0.58 15.85
CA PRO A 196 0.68 1.43 16.57
C PRO A 196 -0.74 1.28 16.03
N PHE A 197 -1.76 1.48 16.86
CA PHE A 197 -3.18 1.38 16.43
C PHE A 197 -3.65 2.51 15.51
N ASP A 198 -2.84 3.57 15.30
CA ASP A 198 -3.05 4.59 14.28
C ASP A 198 -2.35 4.27 12.93
N PHE A 199 -1.88 3.03 12.75
CA PHE A 199 -1.28 2.55 11.51
C PHE A 199 -2.00 1.29 11.00
N ASP A 200 -2.25 1.21 9.70
CA ASP A 200 -3.09 0.16 9.08
C ASP A 200 -2.53 -1.26 9.25
N VAL A 201 -1.22 -1.40 9.42
CA VAL A 201 -0.57 -2.68 9.74
C VAL A 201 -1.17 -3.30 11.01
N SER A 202 -1.54 -2.52 12.03
CA SER A 202 -2.12 -3.08 13.25
C SER A 202 -3.50 -3.70 13.03
N VAL A 203 -4.24 -3.22 12.03
CA VAL A 203 -5.55 -3.78 11.66
C VAL A 203 -5.37 -5.15 11.03
N LYS A 204 -4.29 -5.37 10.27
CA LYS A 204 -3.98 -6.68 9.68
C LYS A 204 -3.80 -7.71 10.78
N ASP A 205 -2.99 -7.39 11.78
CA ASP A 205 -2.71 -8.29 12.91
C ASP A 205 -3.99 -8.63 13.68
N LEU A 206 -4.84 -7.62 13.92
CA LEU A 206 -6.13 -7.79 14.56
C LEU A 206 -7.08 -8.69 13.75
N LEU A 207 -7.24 -8.41 12.45
CA LEU A 207 -8.15 -9.16 11.60
C LEU A 207 -7.70 -10.62 11.47
N VAL A 208 -6.39 -10.86 11.28
CA VAL A 208 -5.86 -12.23 11.25
C VAL A 208 -6.15 -12.96 12.56
N SER A 209 -5.84 -12.34 13.70
CA SER A 209 -6.13 -12.91 15.02
C SER A 209 -7.60 -13.31 15.18
N VAL A 210 -8.51 -12.39 14.86
CA VAL A 210 -9.96 -12.60 15.00
C VAL A 210 -10.50 -13.64 14.01
N PHE A 211 -9.96 -13.70 12.81
CA PHE A 211 -10.52 -14.54 11.73
C PHE A 211 -10.05 -15.98 11.77
N CYS A 212 -8.80 -16.24 12.18
CA CYS A 212 -8.29 -17.61 12.27
C CYS A 212 -8.11 -18.10 13.72
N GLY A 213 -8.42 -17.27 14.72
CA GLY A 213 -8.24 -17.63 16.13
C GLY A 213 -6.78 -17.62 16.60
N ALA A 214 -5.92 -16.87 15.93
CA ALA A 214 -4.52 -16.68 16.34
C ALA A 214 -4.42 -15.76 17.57
N ARG A 215 -3.42 -16.00 18.40
CA ARG A 215 -3.13 -15.17 19.59
C ARG A 215 -2.41 -13.91 19.15
N LEU A 216 -2.86 -12.75 19.63
CA LEU A 216 -2.25 -11.45 19.37
C LEU A 216 -1.46 -10.97 20.60
N VAL A 217 -0.16 -10.72 20.45
CA VAL A 217 0.70 -10.22 21.52
C VAL A 217 1.07 -8.77 21.21
N LEU A 218 0.54 -7.81 21.97
CA LEU A 218 0.82 -6.39 21.77
C LEU A 218 2.21 -6.06 22.33
N ILE A 219 3.12 -5.65 21.45
CA ILE A 219 4.48 -5.33 21.85
C ILE A 219 4.53 -3.86 22.30
N PRO A 220 4.98 -3.57 23.53
CA PRO A 220 5.19 -2.19 23.98
C PRO A 220 6.26 -1.49 23.12
N GLY A 221 5.94 -0.31 22.59
CA GLY A 221 6.84 0.44 21.70
C GLY A 221 8.19 0.77 22.35
N VAL A 222 8.21 0.97 23.67
CA VAL A 222 9.44 1.23 24.45
C VAL A 222 10.48 0.10 24.35
N MET A 223 10.07 -1.15 24.09
CA MET A 223 11.00 -2.28 23.96
C MET A 223 11.89 -2.18 22.72
N PHE A 224 11.51 -1.41 21.70
CA PHE A 224 12.35 -1.18 20.53
C PHE A 224 13.58 -0.32 20.86
N ALA A 225 13.59 0.41 21.98
CA ALA A 225 14.78 1.07 22.49
C ALA A 225 15.73 0.10 23.23
N THR A 226 15.25 -1.11 23.58
CA THR A 226 16.00 -2.13 24.32
C THR A 226 15.88 -3.52 23.65
N PRO A 227 16.58 -3.75 22.52
CA PRO A 227 16.47 -4.98 21.73
C PRO A 227 16.60 -6.30 22.50
N PRO A 228 17.46 -6.45 23.54
CA PRO A 228 17.46 -7.64 24.38
C PRO A 228 16.09 -7.93 25.03
N ALA A 229 15.46 -6.93 25.65
CA ALA A 229 14.16 -7.07 26.29
C ALA A 229 13.05 -7.39 25.27
N LEU A 230 13.13 -6.79 24.07
CA LEU A 230 12.22 -7.13 22.98
C LEU A 230 12.36 -8.61 22.58
N LEU A 231 13.57 -9.11 22.42
CA LEU A 231 13.81 -10.49 22.00
C LEU A 231 13.43 -11.50 23.07
N ASP A 232 13.69 -11.19 24.34
CA ASP A 232 13.19 -11.97 25.47
C ASP A 232 11.66 -12.04 25.44
N TYR A 233 10.99 -10.89 25.27
CA TYR A 233 9.54 -10.81 25.19
C TYR A 233 8.95 -11.62 24.03
N LEU A 234 9.59 -11.61 22.84
CA LEU A 234 9.20 -12.44 21.71
C LEU A 234 9.35 -13.95 22.01
N CYS A 235 10.46 -14.33 22.64
CA CYS A 235 10.74 -15.73 22.98
C CYS A 235 9.80 -16.26 24.07
N GLU A 236 9.60 -15.49 25.14
CA GLU A 236 8.73 -15.85 26.27
C GLU A 236 7.28 -16.00 25.84
N ASN A 237 6.82 -15.17 24.90
CA ASN A 237 5.49 -15.27 24.33
C ASN A 237 5.39 -16.26 23.16
N GLN A 238 6.49 -16.93 22.78
CA GLN A 238 6.55 -17.89 21.68
C GLN A 238 5.97 -17.33 20.38
N VAL A 239 6.34 -16.10 20.04
CA VAL A 239 5.85 -15.42 18.83
C VAL A 239 6.25 -16.21 17.59
N THR A 240 5.28 -16.52 16.73
CA THR A 240 5.48 -17.29 15.49
C THR A 240 5.41 -16.42 14.23
N VAL A 241 4.74 -15.25 14.30
CA VAL A 241 4.55 -14.35 13.16
C VAL A 241 4.89 -12.90 13.53
N LEU A 242 5.68 -12.25 12.67
CA LEU A 242 5.97 -10.82 12.72
C LEU A 242 5.37 -10.14 11.49
N ILE A 243 4.54 -9.11 11.66
CA ILE A 243 4.03 -8.26 10.56
C ILE A 243 4.42 -6.81 10.86
N TRP A 244 5.65 -6.44 10.54
CA TRP A 244 6.28 -5.23 11.10
C TRP A 244 6.62 -4.20 10.04
N ALA A 245 6.89 -2.96 10.47
CA ALA A 245 7.59 -2.02 9.61
C ALA A 245 9.02 -2.50 9.33
N ALA A 246 9.56 -2.24 8.14
CA ALA A 246 10.94 -2.62 7.82
C ALA A 246 11.94 -1.98 8.82
N SER A 247 11.75 -0.72 9.21
CA SER A 247 12.58 -0.08 10.24
C SER A 247 12.59 -0.80 11.58
N ALA A 248 11.48 -1.42 12.00
CA ALA A 248 11.43 -2.16 13.26
C ALA A 248 12.36 -3.39 13.23
N LEU A 249 12.41 -4.10 12.11
CA LEU A 249 13.37 -5.21 11.90
C LEU A 249 14.82 -4.69 11.81
N CYS A 250 15.03 -3.54 11.19
CA CYS A 250 16.35 -2.90 11.10
C CYS A 250 16.88 -2.53 12.49
N VAL A 251 16.04 -1.99 13.39
CA VAL A 251 16.45 -1.64 14.76
C VAL A 251 17.03 -2.85 15.49
N VAL A 252 16.35 -4.00 15.44
CA VAL A 252 16.82 -5.24 16.09
C VAL A 252 18.18 -5.69 15.54
N SER A 253 18.31 -5.74 14.22
CA SER A 253 19.52 -6.24 13.58
C SER A 253 20.69 -5.26 13.66
N ALA A 254 20.45 -3.95 13.52
CA ALA A 254 21.46 -2.90 13.68
C ALA A 254 22.04 -2.87 15.10
N ALA A 255 21.20 -3.11 16.11
CA ALA A 255 21.63 -3.21 17.50
C ALA A 255 22.22 -4.58 17.87
N ARG A 256 22.48 -5.46 16.88
CA ARG A 256 23.01 -6.82 17.08
C ARG A 256 22.14 -7.67 18.01
N GLY A 257 20.84 -7.39 18.08
CA GLY A 257 19.92 -8.12 18.95
C GLY A 257 19.87 -9.61 18.62
N LEU A 258 19.91 -9.97 17.35
CA LEU A 258 19.89 -11.38 16.91
C LEU A 258 21.12 -12.19 17.39
N GLU A 259 22.24 -11.53 17.73
CA GLU A 259 23.38 -12.19 18.34
C GLU A 259 23.18 -12.46 19.84
N TYR A 260 22.33 -11.65 20.50
CA TYR A 260 21.95 -11.84 21.89
C TYR A 260 20.98 -13.01 22.04
N ARG A 261 19.87 -12.99 21.30
CA ARG A 261 18.84 -14.02 21.35
C ARG A 261 18.05 -14.10 20.05
N ILE A 262 17.85 -15.32 19.56
CA ILE A 262 17.05 -15.58 18.36
C ILE A 262 15.64 -15.98 18.78
N PRO A 263 14.57 -15.34 18.26
CA PRO A 263 13.19 -15.76 18.49
C PRO A 263 12.85 -16.99 17.64
N GLY A 264 13.37 -18.15 18.05
CA GLY A 264 13.41 -19.37 17.23
C GLY A 264 12.06 -19.99 16.85
N GLU A 265 10.95 -19.55 17.45
CA GLU A 265 9.59 -19.96 17.08
C GLU A 265 9.02 -19.16 15.90
N VAL A 266 9.66 -18.05 15.51
CA VAL A 266 9.21 -17.24 14.38
C VAL A 266 9.35 -18.05 13.09
N ARG A 267 8.23 -18.25 12.39
CA ARG A 267 8.13 -18.96 11.10
C ARG A 267 7.74 -18.06 9.94
N LYS A 268 7.19 -16.87 10.22
CA LYS A 268 6.76 -15.93 9.17
C LYS A 268 7.16 -14.49 9.56
N VAL A 269 7.88 -13.82 8.68
CA VAL A 269 8.34 -12.44 8.84
C VAL A 269 7.86 -11.62 7.64
N PHE A 270 6.79 -10.88 7.87
CA PHE A 270 6.25 -9.90 6.94
C PHE A 270 6.79 -8.52 7.28
N PHE A 271 7.18 -7.76 6.26
CA PHE A 271 7.60 -6.38 6.43
C PHE A 271 6.99 -5.45 5.38
N SER A 272 6.67 -4.22 5.78
CA SER A 272 5.96 -3.24 4.93
C SER A 272 6.37 -1.80 5.27
N GLY A 273 5.85 -0.86 4.49
CA GLY A 273 5.84 0.58 4.79
C GLY A 273 7.09 1.32 4.33
N GLU A 274 8.22 0.63 4.21
CA GLU A 274 9.52 1.19 3.85
C GLU A 274 10.35 0.17 3.06
N VAL A 275 11.45 0.62 2.45
CA VAL A 275 12.44 -0.27 1.83
C VAL A 275 13.16 -1.06 2.92
N MET A 276 13.17 -2.39 2.80
CA MET A 276 13.98 -3.26 3.65
C MET A 276 15.41 -3.36 3.11
N PRO A 277 16.45 -2.87 3.83
CA PRO A 277 17.83 -2.96 3.37
C PRO A 277 18.33 -4.42 3.37
N CYS A 278 18.95 -4.84 2.26
CA CYS A 278 19.37 -6.24 2.06
C CYS A 278 20.30 -6.77 3.17
N HIS A 279 21.17 -5.93 3.74
CA HIS A 279 22.04 -6.34 4.84
C HIS A 279 21.24 -6.79 6.07
N HIS A 280 20.24 -6.00 6.50
CA HIS A 280 19.38 -6.35 7.63
C HIS A 280 18.54 -7.59 7.33
N LEU A 281 17.99 -7.71 6.10
CA LEU A 281 17.25 -8.90 5.70
C LEU A 281 18.11 -10.16 5.75
N ARG A 282 19.39 -10.10 5.32
CA ARG A 282 20.30 -11.25 5.43
C ARG A 282 20.51 -11.68 6.88
N LEU A 283 20.75 -10.75 7.80
CA LEU A 283 20.93 -11.06 9.21
C LEU A 283 19.70 -11.79 9.80
N TRP A 284 18.50 -11.34 9.45
CA TRP A 284 17.27 -12.01 9.87
C TRP A 284 17.11 -13.40 9.24
N ARG A 285 17.42 -13.56 7.94
CA ARG A 285 17.37 -14.85 7.26
C ARG A 285 18.41 -15.84 7.78
N GLU A 286 19.58 -15.36 8.15
CA GLU A 286 20.63 -16.18 8.79
C GLU A 286 20.21 -16.63 10.19
N ALA A 287 19.55 -15.76 10.96
CA ALA A 287 19.04 -16.09 12.29
C ALA A 287 17.82 -17.02 12.26
N LEU A 288 16.98 -16.91 11.22
CA LEU A 288 15.73 -17.67 11.05
C LEU A 288 15.67 -18.33 9.66
N PRO A 289 16.52 -19.32 9.37
CA PRO A 289 16.64 -19.91 8.02
C PRO A 289 15.35 -20.59 7.55
N GLU A 290 14.55 -21.12 8.47
CA GLU A 290 13.30 -21.82 8.20
C GLU A 290 12.08 -20.86 8.12
N ALA A 291 12.26 -19.56 8.38
CA ALA A 291 11.18 -18.60 8.34
C ALA A 291 10.90 -18.11 6.92
N GLU A 292 9.63 -17.93 6.59
CA GLU A 292 9.19 -17.26 5.37
C GLU A 292 9.38 -15.74 5.52
N PHE A 293 10.01 -15.10 4.53
CA PHE A 293 10.20 -13.65 4.49
C PHE A 293 9.42 -13.01 3.36
N VAL A 294 8.53 -12.08 3.70
CA VAL A 294 7.57 -11.53 2.75
C VAL A 294 7.59 -9.99 2.80
N ASN A 295 7.89 -9.37 1.66
CA ASN A 295 7.72 -7.92 1.50
C ASN A 295 6.27 -7.61 1.10
N LEU A 296 5.60 -6.83 1.93
CA LEU A 296 4.24 -6.36 1.74
C LEU A 296 4.29 -4.89 1.31
N TYR A 297 3.41 -4.52 0.38
CA TYR A 297 3.23 -3.12 -0.01
C TYR A 297 1.76 -2.74 -0.03
N GLY A 298 1.36 -1.69 0.67
CA GLY A 298 -0.02 -1.20 0.75
C GLY A 298 -0.03 0.24 1.25
N PRO A 299 -0.52 1.24 0.50
CA PRO A 299 -0.85 2.53 1.09
C PRO A 299 -2.13 2.38 1.92
N THR A 300 -2.31 3.24 2.93
CA THR A 300 -3.48 3.19 3.84
C THR A 300 -4.81 3.24 3.09
N GLU A 301 -4.86 3.93 1.95
CA GLU A 301 -6.02 4.12 1.07
C GLU A 301 -6.55 2.82 0.44
N ILE A 302 -5.76 1.74 0.48
CA ILE A 302 -6.14 0.45 -0.07
C ILE A 302 -5.96 -0.60 1.02
N PRO A 303 -7.00 -1.31 1.45
CA PRO A 303 -6.90 -2.31 2.52
C PRO A 303 -6.11 -3.56 2.13
N SER A 304 -5.18 -3.52 1.17
CA SER A 304 -4.43 -4.71 0.76
C SER A 304 -2.94 -4.47 0.57
N ALA A 305 -2.16 -5.36 1.19
CA ALA A 305 -0.79 -5.63 0.80
C ALA A 305 -0.77 -6.29 -0.59
N GLY A 306 -0.11 -5.68 -1.56
CA GLY A 306 0.43 -6.36 -2.71
C GLY A 306 1.66 -7.08 -2.19
N VAL A 307 1.65 -8.40 -2.27
CA VAL A 307 2.80 -9.25 -1.97
C VAL A 307 3.55 -9.38 -3.28
N LEU A 308 4.74 -8.81 -3.39
CA LEU A 308 5.62 -9.06 -4.53
C LEU A 308 7.05 -9.08 -4.01
N ALA A 309 7.65 -10.26 -3.96
CA ALA A 309 9.07 -10.45 -4.15
C ALA A 309 9.23 -11.19 -5.48
N GLU A 310 9.62 -10.48 -6.54
CA GLU A 310 9.87 -11.09 -7.85
C GLU A 310 11.16 -11.91 -7.76
N PRO A 311 11.13 -13.23 -8.03
CA PRO A 311 12.33 -14.06 -8.02
C PRO A 311 13.43 -13.50 -8.94
N GLU A 312 14.68 -13.89 -8.68
CA GLU A 312 15.80 -13.51 -9.55
C GLU A 312 15.51 -13.93 -11.00
N GLY A 313 15.63 -12.99 -11.94
CA GLY A 313 15.37 -13.23 -13.37
C GLY A 313 13.91 -13.56 -13.74
N SER A 314 12.92 -13.20 -12.90
CA SER A 314 11.50 -13.46 -13.19
C SER A 314 10.83 -12.43 -14.12
N LEU A 315 11.40 -11.23 -14.27
CA LEU A 315 10.79 -10.15 -15.04
C LEU A 315 11.02 -10.29 -16.55
N ASP A 316 9.96 -10.14 -17.34
CA ASP A 316 10.03 -10.02 -18.80
C ASP A 316 10.34 -8.58 -19.22
N VAL A 317 9.79 -7.59 -18.51
CA VAL A 317 9.89 -6.16 -18.86
C VAL A 317 10.29 -5.30 -17.67
N ILE A 318 11.21 -4.35 -17.91
CA ILE A 318 11.49 -3.24 -16.98
C ILE A 318 11.17 -1.92 -17.68
N VAL A 319 10.40 -1.06 -17.04
CA VAL A 319 10.05 0.28 -17.53
C VAL A 319 10.82 1.33 -16.74
N LEU A 320 11.45 2.28 -17.43
CA LEU A 320 12.17 3.42 -16.88
C LEU A 320 11.62 4.71 -17.52
N GLY A 321 11.69 5.84 -16.83
CA GLY A 321 11.33 7.15 -17.39
C GLY A 321 10.48 7.97 -16.43
N ASP A 322 9.85 9.04 -16.91
CA ASP A 322 9.27 10.02 -16.00
C ASP A 322 7.88 9.58 -15.46
N SER A 323 7.15 10.48 -14.80
CA SER A 323 5.88 10.27 -14.13
C SER A 323 4.78 9.70 -15.03
N GLU A 324 4.91 9.86 -16.32
CA GLU A 324 4.08 9.34 -17.40
C GLU A 324 4.20 7.82 -17.41
N GLY A 325 5.44 7.29 -17.34
CA GLY A 325 5.69 5.84 -17.27
C GLY A 325 5.12 5.24 -15.99
N HIS A 326 5.24 5.98 -14.88
CA HIS A 326 4.71 5.58 -13.59
C HIS A 326 3.18 5.60 -13.53
N SER A 327 2.54 6.54 -14.24
CA SER A 327 1.09 6.76 -14.20
C SER A 327 0.32 5.99 -15.26
N ALA A 328 0.94 5.67 -16.39
CA ALA A 328 0.27 5.12 -17.56
C ALA A 328 0.53 3.63 -17.84
N ILE A 329 1.63 3.04 -17.34
CA ILE A 329 1.91 1.61 -17.55
C ILE A 329 1.56 0.81 -16.29
N SER A 330 0.62 -0.14 -16.44
CA SER A 330 0.13 -1.01 -15.38
C SER A 330 0.68 -2.43 -15.53
N PRO A 331 1.68 -2.84 -14.72
CA PRO A 331 2.11 -4.24 -14.70
C PRO A 331 0.99 -5.24 -14.37
N VAL A 332 -0.09 -4.81 -13.71
CA VAL A 332 -1.24 -5.70 -13.44
C VAL A 332 -1.99 -6.01 -14.73
N VAL A 333 -2.20 -5.02 -15.60
CA VAL A 333 -2.86 -5.22 -16.90
C VAL A 333 -1.96 -6.09 -17.79
N LEU A 334 -0.67 -5.73 -17.89
CA LEU A 334 0.31 -6.52 -18.64
C LEU A 334 0.36 -7.98 -18.17
N TRP A 335 0.27 -8.22 -16.86
CA TRP A 335 0.25 -9.57 -16.31
C TRP A 335 -1.10 -10.28 -16.53
N LYS A 336 -2.22 -9.69 -16.11
CA LYS A 336 -3.52 -10.38 -16.13
C LYS A 336 -4.04 -10.61 -17.54
N GLU A 337 -3.82 -9.66 -18.45
CA GLU A 337 -4.38 -9.72 -19.80
C GLU A 337 -3.39 -10.31 -20.81
N HIS A 338 -2.08 -10.14 -20.59
CA HIS A 338 -1.05 -10.56 -21.56
C HIS A 338 -0.03 -11.57 -21.00
N GLY A 339 -0.02 -11.84 -19.68
CA GLY A 339 0.92 -12.75 -19.04
C GLY A 339 2.36 -12.25 -19.00
N ILE A 340 2.57 -10.93 -19.06
CA ILE A 340 3.89 -10.29 -19.10
C ILE A 340 4.28 -9.85 -17.68
N SER A 341 5.31 -10.47 -17.09
CA SER A 341 5.85 -10.01 -15.81
C SER A 341 6.64 -8.72 -16.02
N SER A 342 6.26 -7.66 -15.30
CA SER A 342 6.82 -6.34 -15.56
C SER A 342 7.00 -5.53 -14.29
N PHE A 343 7.97 -4.61 -14.33
CA PHE A 343 8.28 -3.72 -13.22
C PHE A 343 8.48 -2.29 -13.73
N VAL A 344 7.82 -1.32 -13.10
CA VAL A 344 7.90 0.10 -13.47
C VAL A 344 8.77 0.83 -12.46
N CYS A 345 9.96 1.20 -12.90
CA CYS A 345 10.95 1.99 -12.17
C CYS A 345 10.80 3.50 -12.37
N SER A 346 9.78 3.91 -13.13
CA SER A 346 9.52 5.31 -13.46
C SER A 346 9.21 6.15 -12.22
N GLN A 347 9.70 7.38 -12.18
CA GLN A 347 9.53 8.33 -11.08
C GLN A 347 9.44 9.77 -11.63
N SER A 348 8.84 10.67 -10.86
CA SER A 348 8.69 12.07 -11.27
C SER A 348 10.04 12.79 -11.38
N GLY A 349 10.27 13.46 -12.51
CA GLY A 349 11.52 14.13 -12.88
C GLY A 349 12.67 13.15 -13.14
N GLN A 350 12.40 11.89 -13.51
CA GLN A 350 13.46 10.90 -13.71
C GLN A 350 14.38 11.33 -14.85
N ARG A 351 15.69 11.35 -14.58
CA ARG A 351 16.68 11.78 -15.57
C ARG A 351 17.36 10.60 -16.25
N ALA A 352 17.89 10.80 -17.46
CA ALA A 352 18.58 9.76 -18.22
C ALA A 352 19.75 9.12 -17.45
N VAL A 353 20.47 9.90 -16.62
CA VAL A 353 21.52 9.39 -15.74
C VAL A 353 20.98 8.43 -14.68
N GLU A 354 19.83 8.77 -14.07
CA GLU A 354 19.17 7.94 -13.07
C GLU A 354 18.68 6.64 -13.73
N ALA A 355 18.02 6.73 -14.89
CA ALA A 355 17.58 5.57 -15.65
C ALA A 355 18.73 4.60 -15.98
N TYR A 356 19.91 5.11 -16.37
CA TYR A 356 21.09 4.28 -16.63
C TYR A 356 21.58 3.53 -15.39
N TYR A 357 21.76 4.22 -14.25
CA TYR A 357 22.24 3.57 -13.02
C TYR A 357 21.20 2.63 -12.42
N MET A 358 19.91 3.00 -12.50
CA MET A 358 18.79 2.14 -12.13
C MET A 358 18.79 0.85 -12.93
N LEU A 359 18.90 0.94 -14.26
CA LEU A 359 18.99 -0.25 -15.12
C LEU A 359 20.20 -1.11 -14.73
N LYS A 360 21.40 -0.52 -14.64
CA LYS A 360 22.62 -1.25 -14.28
C LYS A 360 22.45 -2.03 -12.98
N LYS A 361 21.75 -1.45 -12.01
CA LYS A 361 21.50 -2.09 -10.72
C LYS A 361 20.38 -3.14 -10.80
N ALA A 362 19.31 -2.90 -11.55
CA ALA A 362 18.27 -3.90 -11.81
C ALA A 362 18.86 -5.17 -12.44
N LEU A 363 19.80 -5.00 -13.38
CA LEU A 363 20.47 -6.10 -14.07
C LEU A 363 21.43 -6.91 -13.18
N SER A 364 21.71 -6.49 -11.95
CA SER A 364 22.49 -7.33 -11.02
C SER A 364 21.68 -8.51 -10.48
N VAL A 365 20.37 -8.53 -10.71
CA VAL A 365 19.42 -9.47 -10.10
C VAL A 365 18.24 -9.81 -11.04
N GLN A 366 18.04 -9.10 -12.14
CA GLN A 366 17.05 -9.41 -13.19
C GLN A 366 17.69 -9.54 -14.55
N LYS A 367 17.01 -10.26 -15.45
CA LYS A 367 17.39 -10.41 -16.85
C LYS A 367 16.16 -10.19 -17.74
N PRO A 368 15.64 -8.96 -17.82
CA PRO A 368 14.45 -8.68 -18.61
C PRO A 368 14.72 -8.91 -20.10
N LYS A 369 13.68 -9.34 -20.82
CA LYS A 369 13.73 -9.51 -22.28
C LYS A 369 13.61 -8.16 -22.99
N VAL A 370 12.88 -7.23 -22.39
CA VAL A 370 12.63 -5.89 -22.92
C VAL A 370 12.84 -4.85 -21.82
N VAL A 371 13.55 -3.77 -22.15
CA VAL A 371 13.56 -2.55 -21.36
C VAL A 371 12.79 -1.48 -22.12
N ILE A 372 11.83 -0.86 -21.45
CA ILE A 372 11.08 0.28 -21.96
C ILE A 372 11.67 1.54 -21.35
N LEU A 373 11.91 2.54 -22.20
CA LEU A 373 12.31 3.87 -21.78
C LEU A 373 11.23 4.87 -22.24
N GLU A 374 10.47 5.38 -21.28
CA GLU A 374 9.41 6.37 -21.49
C GLU A 374 10.02 7.71 -21.87
N THR A 375 9.60 8.32 -22.98
CA THR A 375 10.38 9.34 -23.67
C THR A 375 10.25 10.78 -23.14
N ASP A 376 9.30 11.11 -22.25
CA ASP A 376 9.26 12.43 -21.61
C ASP A 376 10.54 12.71 -20.82
N LEU A 377 11.19 11.66 -20.28
CA LEU A 377 12.50 11.76 -19.64
C LEU A 377 13.57 12.46 -20.51
N PHE A 378 13.42 12.47 -21.84
CA PHE A 378 14.38 13.07 -22.76
C PHE A 378 14.39 14.60 -22.67
N TYR A 379 13.30 15.19 -22.17
CA TYR A 379 13.13 16.63 -22.06
C TYR A 379 13.36 17.14 -20.63
N HIS A 380 13.67 16.24 -19.68
CA HIS A 380 14.09 16.58 -18.32
C HIS A 380 15.60 16.67 -18.20
N SER A 381 16.12 17.90 -18.03
CA SER A 381 17.56 18.13 -17.94
C SER A 381 17.93 19.46 -17.28
N GLY A 382 18.91 19.44 -16.39
CA GLY A 382 19.59 20.59 -15.80
C GLY A 382 21.06 20.71 -16.24
N GLU A 383 21.82 21.58 -15.57
CA GLU A 383 23.25 21.75 -15.80
C GLU A 383 24.06 20.49 -15.41
N TRP A 384 25.13 20.18 -16.14
CA TRP A 384 26.00 19.00 -15.93
C TRP A 384 26.40 18.77 -14.47
N GLN A 385 26.77 19.84 -13.75
CA GLN A 385 27.23 19.74 -12.37
C GLN A 385 26.08 19.38 -11.41
N ARG A 386 24.88 19.87 -11.70
CA ARG A 386 23.65 19.53 -10.98
C ARG A 386 23.19 18.10 -11.29
N GLU A 387 23.34 17.65 -12.54
CA GLU A 387 23.08 16.26 -12.95
C GLU A 387 23.97 15.28 -12.20
N TRP A 388 25.28 15.55 -12.14
CA TRP A 388 26.24 14.69 -11.42
C TRP A 388 26.00 14.67 -9.92
N ASN A 389 25.73 15.83 -9.30
CA ASN A 389 25.45 15.89 -7.86
C ASN A 389 24.14 15.19 -7.51
N LEU A 390 23.07 15.35 -8.31
CA LEU A 390 21.81 14.63 -8.11
C LEU A 390 21.96 13.14 -8.36
N ALA A 391 22.72 12.75 -9.39
CA ALA A 391 23.05 11.35 -9.62
C ALA A 391 23.83 10.77 -8.44
N ILE A 392 24.83 11.45 -7.87
CA ILE A 392 25.58 10.94 -6.71
C ILE A 392 24.70 10.88 -5.46
N GLU A 393 23.97 11.96 -5.15
CA GLU A 393 23.14 12.08 -3.96
C GLU A 393 21.95 11.10 -3.96
N ARG A 394 21.34 10.88 -5.14
CA ARG A 394 20.23 9.93 -5.31
C ARG A 394 20.70 8.51 -5.62
N THR A 395 21.82 8.30 -6.29
CA THR A 395 22.40 6.95 -6.50
C THR A 395 23.04 6.37 -5.25
N ALA A 396 23.55 7.20 -4.33
CA ALA A 396 23.85 6.77 -2.97
C ALA A 396 22.59 6.31 -2.21
N ARG A 397 21.40 6.82 -2.58
CA ARG A 397 20.09 6.34 -2.10
C ARG A 397 19.47 5.24 -2.96
N TYR A 398 19.94 5.01 -4.19
CA TYR A 398 19.47 3.95 -5.10
C TYR A 398 20.03 2.58 -4.68
N TYR A 399 19.63 2.16 -3.49
CA TYR A 399 19.46 0.75 -3.18
C TYR A 399 18.27 0.25 -3.99
N PHE A 400 18.55 -0.32 -5.16
CA PHE A 400 17.62 -1.23 -5.83
C PHE A 400 17.70 -2.58 -5.10
N PRO A 401 16.61 -3.02 -4.47
CA PRO A 401 16.11 -4.36 -4.61
C PRO A 401 15.04 -4.35 -5.70
N ILE A 402 14.85 -5.44 -6.41
CA ILE A 402 13.73 -5.77 -7.33
C ILE A 402 12.32 -5.56 -6.74
N VAL A 403 12.21 -5.03 -5.55
CA VAL A 403 11.09 -5.23 -4.66
C VAL A 403 10.58 -3.89 -4.19
N GLN A 404 9.97 -3.10 -5.07
CA GLN A 404 8.98 -2.07 -4.69
C GLN A 404 8.35 -1.38 -5.89
N TYR A 405 7.05 -1.60 -6.11
CA TYR A 405 5.99 -0.62 -6.38
C TYR A 405 4.86 -1.29 -7.18
N HIS A 406 3.74 -1.57 -6.49
CA HIS A 406 2.46 -1.68 -7.18
C HIS A 406 1.28 -1.43 -6.26
N ASN A 407 0.77 -0.19 -6.24
CA ASN A 407 -0.50 0.16 -5.60
C ASN A 407 -1.02 1.47 -6.18
N ARG A 408 -1.78 1.34 -7.26
CA ARG A 408 -2.84 2.30 -7.57
C ARG A 408 -4.07 1.66 -8.22
N TRP A 409 -4.12 0.32 -8.30
CA TRP A 409 -5.03 -0.41 -9.21
C TRP A 409 -5.95 -1.44 -8.56
N LYS A 410 -6.08 -1.41 -7.23
CA LYS A 410 -6.79 -2.45 -6.49
C LYS A 410 -8.30 -2.20 -6.29
N ARG A 411 -8.93 -1.35 -7.08
CA ARG A 411 -10.40 -1.28 -7.12
C ARG A 411 -10.91 -1.17 -8.55
N LEU A 412 -11.24 -2.32 -9.12
CA LEU A 412 -12.25 -2.48 -10.17
C LEU A 412 -12.76 -3.92 -10.04
N THR A 413 -13.91 -4.10 -9.39
CA THR A 413 -14.66 -5.36 -9.43
C THR A 413 -15.91 -5.16 -10.28
N TYR A 414 -16.30 -6.23 -10.97
CA TYR A 414 -17.29 -6.32 -12.05
C TYR A 414 -18.74 -5.85 -11.70
N ARG A 415 -19.03 -5.42 -10.46
CA ARG A 415 -20.40 -5.15 -9.98
C ARG A 415 -20.89 -3.70 -10.05
N ASP A 416 -20.04 -2.72 -10.35
CA ASP A 416 -20.43 -1.29 -10.41
C ASP A 416 -21.05 -0.87 -11.77
N TRP A 417 -21.44 -1.84 -12.61
CA TRP A 417 -21.79 -1.60 -14.02
C TRP A 417 -23.12 -0.84 -14.22
N LYS A 418 -24.08 -0.75 -13.28
CA LYS A 418 -25.35 -0.05 -13.59
C LYS A 418 -25.99 0.73 -12.44
N GLY A 419 -25.97 2.06 -12.60
CA GLY A 419 -27.11 2.94 -12.29
C GLY A 419 -27.00 3.79 -11.02
N GLY A 420 -26.69 5.09 -11.18
CA GLY A 420 -26.93 6.12 -10.16
C GLY A 420 -26.23 7.45 -10.48
N PRO A 421 -26.85 8.63 -10.27
CA PRO A 421 -26.35 9.91 -10.73
C PRO A 421 -25.18 10.43 -9.89
N PHE A 422 -24.33 11.22 -10.55
CA PHE A 422 -23.08 11.78 -10.02
C PHE A 422 -23.36 13.11 -9.30
N GLU A 423 -23.30 13.13 -7.97
CA GLU A 423 -23.30 14.36 -7.16
C GLU A 423 -22.02 14.46 -6.31
N GLY A 424 -21.05 15.23 -6.80
CA GLY A 424 -20.29 16.19 -5.98
C GLY A 424 -19.43 15.73 -4.80
N ARG A 425 -18.94 14.49 -4.71
CA ARG A 425 -18.01 14.08 -3.62
C ARG A 425 -16.72 13.41 -4.12
N ARG A 426 -15.63 13.74 -3.41
CA ARG A 426 -14.24 13.25 -3.56
C ARG A 426 -14.15 11.73 -3.72
N ASP A 427 -13.46 11.28 -4.77
CA ASP A 427 -13.15 9.87 -5.06
C ASP A 427 -11.78 9.46 -4.45
N PRO A 428 -11.72 8.40 -3.63
CA PRO A 428 -10.51 7.93 -2.93
C PRO A 428 -9.44 7.23 -3.80
N ASN A 429 -9.56 7.17 -5.12
CA ASN A 429 -8.62 6.45 -6.00
C ASN A 429 -7.35 7.23 -6.46
N ARG A 430 -7.00 8.36 -5.85
CA ARG A 430 -5.92 9.25 -6.38
C ARG A 430 -4.73 9.40 -5.44
N GLY A 431 -3.68 8.59 -5.67
CA GLY A 431 -2.31 8.81 -5.20
C GLY A 431 -1.70 10.18 -5.58
N PHE A 432 -0.45 10.40 -5.17
CA PHE A 432 0.26 11.69 -5.14
C PHE A 432 -0.15 12.69 -6.26
N LEU A 433 -0.67 13.84 -5.83
CA LEU A 433 -1.08 14.99 -6.61
C LEU A 433 -0.04 16.10 -6.39
N PRO A 434 0.70 16.57 -7.41
CA PRO A 434 1.42 17.84 -7.34
C PRO A 434 0.46 19.04 -7.37
N SER A 435 -0.80 18.84 -7.79
CA SER A 435 -1.84 19.88 -7.76
C SER A 435 -3.18 19.29 -7.33
N GLY A 436 -3.93 19.97 -6.47
CA GLY A 436 -5.26 19.53 -6.02
C GLY A 436 -6.35 19.50 -7.10
N ASP A 437 -5.97 19.61 -8.38
CA ASP A 437 -6.87 19.80 -9.51
C ASP A 437 -7.01 18.54 -10.36
N ILE A 438 -8.15 17.88 -10.22
CA ILE A 438 -8.66 16.81 -11.09
C ILE A 438 -9.18 17.43 -12.38
N ARG A 439 -8.47 18.39 -12.97
CA ARG A 439 -8.92 19.02 -14.20
C ARG A 439 -8.57 18.08 -15.34
N PRO A 440 -9.55 17.50 -16.04
CA PRO A 440 -9.24 16.80 -17.26
C PRO A 440 -8.77 17.83 -18.29
N TYR A 441 -8.06 17.35 -19.31
CA TYR A 441 -7.85 18.13 -20.51
C TYR A 441 -9.20 18.41 -21.18
N LYS A 442 -9.55 19.70 -21.33
CA LYS A 442 -10.84 20.14 -21.87
C LYS A 442 -10.82 20.34 -23.40
N GLY A 443 -9.84 19.76 -24.08
CA GLY A 443 -9.63 19.89 -25.51
C GLY A 443 -8.65 21.00 -25.89
N GLY A 444 -8.32 21.03 -27.18
CA GLY A 444 -7.29 21.87 -27.78
C GLY A 444 -6.57 21.12 -28.90
N PRO A 445 -5.60 21.75 -29.57
CA PRO A 445 -4.82 21.08 -30.60
C PRO A 445 -3.93 20.01 -29.95
N TYR A 446 -4.17 18.74 -30.28
CA TYR A 446 -3.38 17.61 -29.84
C TYR A 446 -2.59 17.05 -31.03
N MET A 447 -1.28 16.83 -30.85
CA MET A 447 -0.39 16.26 -31.86
C MET A 447 -0.52 16.90 -33.26
N VAL A 448 -0.55 18.23 -33.31
CA VAL A 448 -0.59 18.98 -34.57
C VAL A 448 0.71 18.76 -35.34
N LYS A 449 0.60 18.16 -36.54
CA LYS A 449 1.75 17.85 -37.39
C LYS A 449 2.59 19.09 -37.72
N THR A 450 3.89 18.95 -37.58
CA THR A 450 4.89 19.94 -38.00
C THR A 450 6.19 19.23 -38.40
N GLU A 451 7.02 19.91 -39.19
CA GLU A 451 8.38 19.47 -39.55
C GLU A 451 9.43 19.94 -38.51
N GLU A 452 9.03 20.81 -37.57
CA GLU A 452 9.90 21.28 -36.50
C GLU A 452 10.25 20.14 -35.51
N ARG A 453 11.43 20.23 -34.89
CA ARG A 453 11.88 19.28 -33.85
C ARG A 453 12.39 20.01 -32.61
N GLU A 454 12.02 19.51 -31.44
CA GLU A 454 12.62 19.94 -30.17
C GLU A 454 13.94 19.18 -29.95
N ALA A 455 15.05 19.92 -29.85
CA ALA A 455 16.38 19.33 -29.76
C ALA A 455 16.64 18.67 -28.40
N LEU A 456 17.19 17.46 -28.42
CA LEU A 456 17.63 16.77 -27.20
C LEU A 456 18.94 17.38 -26.68
N LYS A 457 19.03 17.62 -25.37
CA LYS A 457 20.28 18.12 -24.78
C LYS A 457 21.39 17.07 -24.79
N GLY A 458 22.64 17.53 -24.93
CA GLY A 458 23.81 16.64 -24.99
C GLY A 458 23.99 15.75 -23.74
N THR A 459 23.60 16.24 -22.56
CA THR A 459 23.56 15.46 -21.30
C THR A 459 22.64 14.25 -21.41
N VAL A 460 21.44 14.46 -21.93
CA VAL A 460 20.43 13.42 -22.10
C VAL A 460 20.93 12.38 -23.09
N THR A 461 21.37 12.82 -24.28
CA THR A 461 21.86 11.89 -25.31
C THR A 461 23.07 11.09 -24.82
N PHE A 462 23.99 11.69 -24.05
CA PHE A 462 25.15 10.99 -23.49
C PHE A 462 24.75 9.81 -22.58
N TRP A 463 23.79 10.02 -21.67
CA TRP A 463 23.36 8.97 -20.75
C TRP A 463 22.44 7.94 -21.42
N THR A 464 21.57 8.38 -22.32
CA THR A 464 20.74 7.49 -23.11
C THR A 464 21.60 6.60 -24.02
N ASP A 465 22.69 7.11 -24.60
CA ASP A 465 23.63 6.32 -25.39
C ASP A 465 24.26 5.19 -24.55
N ARG A 466 24.66 5.48 -23.30
CA ARG A 466 25.17 4.45 -22.38
C ARG A 466 24.12 3.41 -22.00
N LEU A 467 22.85 3.81 -21.87
CA LEU A 467 21.74 2.90 -21.61
C LEU A 467 21.53 1.98 -22.82
N VAL A 468 21.54 2.52 -24.04
CA VAL A 468 21.47 1.75 -25.29
C VAL A 468 22.61 0.74 -25.39
N GLU A 469 23.85 1.16 -25.10
CA GLU A 469 25.02 0.29 -25.10
C GLU A 469 24.92 -0.81 -24.04
N LEU A 470 24.43 -0.49 -22.84
CA LEU A 470 24.20 -1.46 -21.78
C LEU A 470 23.18 -2.53 -22.20
N CYS A 471 22.02 -2.13 -22.75
CA CYS A 471 21.03 -3.07 -23.25
C CYS A 471 21.61 -3.99 -24.34
N ARG A 472 22.36 -3.43 -25.30
CA ARG A 472 23.02 -4.22 -26.37
C ARG A 472 24.01 -5.23 -25.81
N LYS A 473 24.85 -4.81 -24.86
CA LYS A 473 25.86 -5.66 -24.23
C LYS A 473 25.21 -6.84 -23.50
N GLU A 474 24.09 -6.60 -22.84
CA GLU A 474 23.37 -7.61 -22.05
C GLU A 474 22.36 -8.41 -22.89
N GLY A 475 22.28 -8.17 -24.20
CA GLY A 475 21.35 -8.88 -25.10
C GLY A 475 19.87 -8.52 -24.89
N ILE A 476 19.59 -7.35 -24.30
CA ILE A 476 18.25 -6.88 -23.94
C ILE A 476 17.70 -6.00 -25.06
N ARG A 477 16.44 -6.23 -25.43
CA ARG A 477 15.76 -5.38 -26.43
C ARG A 477 15.29 -4.09 -25.79
N LEU A 478 15.69 -2.94 -26.34
CA LEU A 478 15.28 -1.62 -25.85
C LEU A 478 14.16 -1.07 -26.73
N LEU A 479 13.11 -0.54 -26.11
CA LEU A 479 11.97 0.10 -26.76
C LEU A 479 11.77 1.50 -26.16
N PHE A 480 11.72 2.52 -27.01
CA PHE A 480 11.27 3.85 -26.61
C PHE A 480 9.75 3.93 -26.69
N VAL A 481 9.11 4.49 -25.67
CA VAL A 481 7.65 4.60 -25.60
C VAL A 481 7.25 6.03 -25.28
N GLY A 482 6.52 6.67 -26.19
CA GLY A 482 5.87 7.96 -25.94
C GLY A 482 4.49 7.72 -25.35
N ILE A 483 4.25 8.21 -24.14
CA ILE A 483 2.98 8.01 -23.43
C ILE A 483 2.04 9.19 -23.73
N PRO A 484 0.74 8.95 -23.97
CA PRO A 484 -0.19 10.01 -24.32
C PRO A 484 -0.31 11.08 -23.24
N ALA A 485 0.11 12.32 -23.55
CA ALA A 485 0.12 13.46 -22.62
C ALA A 485 -0.17 14.80 -23.34
N PRO A 486 -1.45 15.21 -23.48
CA PRO A 486 -1.83 16.42 -24.23
C PRO A 486 -1.18 17.73 -23.81
N LYS A 487 -0.75 17.85 -22.54
CA LYS A 487 -0.17 19.10 -22.01
C LYS A 487 1.32 19.21 -22.26
N ASN A 488 2.04 18.10 -22.12
CA ASN A 488 3.51 18.09 -22.07
C ASN A 488 4.15 17.36 -23.27
N TRP A 489 3.37 16.75 -24.16
CA TRP A 489 3.88 16.15 -25.39
C TRP A 489 3.30 16.81 -26.64
N ASP A 490 4.17 17.09 -27.61
CA ASP A 490 3.79 17.65 -28.90
C ASP A 490 4.54 16.98 -30.06
N TYR A 491 4.17 17.36 -31.29
CA TYR A 491 4.76 16.77 -32.49
C TYR A 491 6.24 17.14 -32.69
N ARG A 492 6.73 18.24 -32.09
CA ARG A 492 8.16 18.61 -32.15
C ARG A 492 8.99 17.69 -31.28
N ARG A 493 8.47 17.30 -30.11
CA ARG A 493 9.08 16.27 -29.25
C ARG A 493 9.09 14.91 -29.93
N HIS A 494 7.96 14.52 -30.53
CA HIS A 494 7.88 13.32 -31.37
C HIS A 494 8.99 13.28 -32.43
N ASN A 495 9.15 14.36 -33.22
CA ASN A 495 10.17 14.43 -34.26
C ASN A 495 11.60 14.34 -33.68
N GLY A 496 11.87 15.04 -32.57
CA GLY A 496 13.18 15.02 -31.91
C GLY A 496 13.57 13.63 -31.41
N VAL A 497 12.63 12.91 -30.80
CA VAL A 497 12.83 11.53 -30.32
C VAL A 497 12.92 10.56 -31.50
N SER A 498 12.09 10.71 -32.53
CA SER A 498 12.11 9.88 -33.74
C SER A 498 13.45 9.94 -34.46
N ASP A 499 14.00 11.15 -34.65
CA ASP A 499 15.33 11.36 -35.22
C ASP A 499 16.43 10.66 -34.40
N TYR A 500 16.36 10.78 -33.08
CA TYR A 500 17.32 10.14 -32.19
C TYR A 500 17.21 8.61 -32.20
N ALA A 501 15.98 8.08 -32.12
CA ALA A 501 15.67 6.66 -32.17
C ALA A 501 16.16 6.03 -33.47
N ALA A 502 15.92 6.68 -34.62
CA ALA A 502 16.40 6.25 -35.93
C ALA A 502 17.94 6.21 -35.99
N ARG A 503 18.63 7.27 -35.54
CA ARG A 503 20.10 7.30 -35.47
C ARG A 503 20.68 6.20 -34.60
N ARG A 504 20.00 5.86 -33.51
CA ARG A 504 20.42 4.80 -32.58
C ARG A 504 19.87 3.43 -32.94
N LYS A 505 19.05 3.29 -33.98
CA LYS A 505 18.39 2.03 -34.37
C LYS A 505 17.63 1.39 -33.20
N VAL A 506 16.89 2.20 -32.45
CA VAL A 506 16.02 1.78 -31.36
C VAL A 506 14.57 1.94 -31.83
N PRO A 507 13.70 0.92 -31.71
CA PRO A 507 12.28 1.08 -31.98
C PRO A 507 11.66 2.18 -31.11
N PHE A 508 10.79 3.01 -31.70
CA PHE A 508 10.04 4.04 -30.99
C PHE A 508 8.55 3.86 -31.25
N LEU A 509 7.81 3.55 -30.20
CA LEU A 509 6.36 3.50 -30.18
C LEU A 509 5.83 4.79 -29.55
N ASP A 510 5.47 5.77 -30.37
CA ASP A 510 4.81 6.98 -29.86
C ASP A 510 3.29 6.77 -29.85
N MET A 511 2.75 6.43 -28.68
CA MET A 511 1.31 6.24 -28.50
C MET A 511 0.54 7.56 -28.53
N ASN A 512 1.21 8.72 -28.50
CA ASN A 512 0.54 10.00 -28.73
C ASN A 512 -0.06 10.09 -30.16
N LEU A 513 0.51 9.36 -31.12
CA LEU A 513 -0.02 9.29 -32.48
C LEU A 513 -1.22 8.33 -32.63
N LEU A 514 -1.56 7.61 -31.56
CA LEU A 514 -2.51 6.49 -31.57
C LEU A 514 -3.80 6.83 -30.82
N GLU A 515 -4.16 8.11 -30.75
CA GLU A 515 -5.35 8.61 -30.03
C GLU A 515 -6.62 7.83 -30.40
N ARG A 516 -6.79 7.52 -31.70
CA ARG A 516 -7.96 6.79 -32.22
C ARG A 516 -7.91 5.32 -31.90
N GLU A 517 -6.75 4.69 -32.09
CA GLU A 517 -6.50 3.27 -31.84
C GLU A 517 -6.64 2.92 -30.35
N LEU A 518 -6.20 3.82 -29.47
CA LEU A 518 -6.36 3.73 -28.03
C LEU A 518 -7.79 4.08 -27.56
N ASN A 519 -8.60 4.66 -28.44
CA ASN A 519 -9.93 5.19 -28.12
C ASN A 519 -9.89 6.17 -26.95
N MET A 520 -8.99 7.17 -27.02
CA MET A 520 -8.80 8.16 -25.96
C MET A 520 -9.99 9.14 -25.88
N ASP A 521 -10.53 9.29 -24.68
CA ASP A 521 -11.47 10.33 -24.29
C ASP A 521 -10.75 11.19 -23.25
N TRP A 522 -10.19 12.33 -23.68
CA TRP A 522 -9.36 13.15 -22.80
C TRP A 522 -10.09 13.69 -21.59
N GLU A 523 -11.41 13.87 -21.66
CA GLU A 523 -12.19 14.31 -20.50
C GLU A 523 -12.27 13.21 -19.44
N ARG A 524 -12.30 11.95 -19.87
CA ARG A 524 -12.41 10.77 -19.01
C ARG A 524 -11.10 10.09 -18.66
N ASP A 525 -10.09 10.21 -19.49
CA ASP A 525 -8.86 9.40 -19.43
C ASP A 525 -7.64 10.18 -18.92
N SER A 526 -7.74 11.51 -18.82
CA SER A 526 -6.64 12.36 -18.37
C SER A 526 -6.87 12.96 -16.97
N ARG A 527 -5.81 13.57 -16.43
CA ARG A 527 -5.82 14.44 -15.25
C ARG A 527 -4.70 15.48 -15.39
N ASP A 528 -4.57 16.36 -14.40
CA ASP A 528 -3.49 17.37 -14.35
C ASP A 528 -3.50 18.29 -15.60
N GLU A 529 -4.70 18.57 -16.13
CA GLU A 529 -4.95 19.33 -17.37
C GLU A 529 -4.39 18.67 -18.64
N GLY A 530 -4.22 17.34 -18.63
CA GLY A 530 -3.66 16.58 -19.74
C GLY A 530 -2.16 16.28 -19.59
N ASP A 531 -1.60 16.51 -18.41
CA ASP A 531 -0.22 16.11 -18.11
C ASP A 531 -0.11 14.58 -17.96
N HIS A 532 -1.02 13.99 -17.17
CA HIS A 532 -0.99 12.57 -16.84
C HIS A 532 -2.27 11.86 -17.25
N LEU A 533 -2.14 10.56 -17.53
CA LEU A 533 -3.30 9.68 -17.61
C LEU A 533 -3.83 9.39 -16.20
N ASN A 534 -5.15 9.28 -16.12
CA ASN A 534 -5.81 8.70 -14.97
C ASN A 534 -5.94 7.18 -15.17
N THR A 535 -6.77 6.55 -14.33
CA THR A 535 -6.88 5.10 -14.33
C THR A 535 -7.44 4.50 -15.63
N TYR A 536 -8.35 5.21 -16.30
CA TYR A 536 -8.97 4.73 -17.54
C TYR A 536 -8.00 4.82 -18.73
N GLY A 537 -7.28 5.94 -18.83
CA GLY A 537 -6.27 6.13 -19.88
C GLY A 537 -5.12 5.14 -19.76
N ALA A 538 -4.60 4.92 -18.55
CA ALA A 538 -3.49 3.99 -18.35
C ALA A 538 -3.87 2.54 -18.68
N GLU A 539 -5.12 2.14 -18.42
CA GLU A 539 -5.60 0.80 -18.76
C GLU A 539 -5.60 0.59 -20.28
N LYS A 540 -6.14 1.54 -21.04
CA LYS A 540 -6.13 1.52 -22.52
C LYS A 540 -4.71 1.43 -23.07
N VAL A 541 -3.82 2.28 -22.56
CA VAL A 541 -2.40 2.31 -22.94
C VAL A 541 -1.70 1.01 -22.57
N SER A 542 -1.95 0.46 -21.39
CA SER A 542 -1.31 -0.78 -20.94
C SER A 542 -1.76 -1.99 -21.74
N ARG A 543 -3.04 -2.09 -22.12
CA ARG A 543 -3.54 -3.16 -23.00
C ARG A 543 -2.89 -3.11 -24.37
N TYR A 544 -2.90 -1.91 -24.98
CA TYR A 544 -2.25 -1.71 -26.27
C TYR A 544 -0.76 -2.05 -26.22
N LEU A 545 -0.07 -1.60 -25.17
CA LEU A 545 1.34 -1.93 -24.97
C LEU A 545 1.55 -3.45 -24.80
N GLY A 546 0.68 -4.14 -24.08
CA GLY A 546 0.73 -5.58 -23.91
C GLY A 546 0.59 -6.34 -25.22
N ASP A 547 -0.37 -5.95 -26.05
CA ASP A 547 -0.57 -6.51 -27.40
C ASP A 547 0.64 -6.24 -28.29
N TYR A 548 1.14 -4.99 -28.30
CA TYR A 548 2.33 -4.61 -29.03
C TYR A 548 3.55 -5.43 -28.63
N LEU A 549 3.77 -5.63 -27.32
CA LEU A 549 4.87 -6.43 -26.79
C LEU A 549 4.75 -7.90 -27.16
N LYS A 550 3.54 -8.45 -27.15
CA LYS A 550 3.28 -9.82 -27.57
C LYS A 550 3.60 -10.02 -29.05
N GLU A 551 3.10 -9.13 -29.90
CA GLU A 551 3.26 -9.20 -31.37
C GLU A 551 4.70 -8.96 -31.81
N ASN A 552 5.38 -7.94 -31.25
CA ASN A 552 6.68 -7.49 -31.75
C ASN A 552 7.86 -8.11 -31.00
N TYR A 553 7.64 -8.57 -29.77
CA TYR A 553 8.71 -9.11 -28.92
C TYR A 553 8.48 -10.58 -28.54
N GLY A 554 7.39 -11.19 -29.00
CA GLY A 554 7.09 -12.60 -28.71
C GLY A 554 6.93 -12.87 -27.21
N LEU A 555 6.53 -11.85 -26.44
CA LEU A 555 6.21 -12.03 -25.03
C LEU A 555 4.83 -12.72 -24.95
N THR A 556 4.83 -14.06 -24.88
CA THR A 556 3.60 -14.85 -24.85
C THR A 556 3.14 -15.15 -23.43
N SER A 557 1.82 -15.20 -23.25
CA SER A 557 1.16 -15.68 -22.03
C SER A 557 1.70 -17.06 -21.63
N GLN A 558 2.22 -17.17 -20.40
CA GLN A 558 2.47 -18.43 -19.67
C GLN A 558 2.85 -19.65 -20.54
N THR A 559 3.90 -19.57 -21.35
CA THR A 559 4.46 -20.77 -21.99
C THR A 559 5.45 -21.42 -21.01
N GLY A 560 4.97 -22.44 -20.29
CA GLY A 560 5.80 -23.40 -19.56
C GLY A 560 5.99 -23.14 -18.06
N ARG A 561 5.63 -21.96 -17.57
CA ARG A 561 5.27 -21.83 -16.15
C ARG A 561 3.79 -22.13 -16.12
N GLU A 562 3.40 -23.32 -15.64
CA GLU A 562 2.07 -23.50 -15.09
C GLU A 562 1.73 -22.20 -14.35
N MET A 563 0.48 -21.76 -14.43
CA MET A 563 -0.03 -21.02 -13.31
C MET A 563 0.41 -21.80 -12.05
N VAL A 564 1.35 -21.22 -11.30
CA VAL A 564 1.04 -21.05 -9.90
C VAL A 564 -0.31 -20.33 -9.93
N LYS A 565 -1.42 -21.06 -9.93
CA LYS A 565 -2.75 -20.47 -9.64
C LYS A 565 -2.49 -19.61 -8.41
N CYS A 566 -2.76 -18.30 -8.41
CA CYS A 566 -2.47 -17.39 -7.28
C CYS A 566 -2.50 -18.11 -5.91
N GLY A 567 -1.33 -18.61 -5.52
CA GLY A 567 -1.15 -19.80 -4.69
C GLY A 567 0.35 -19.97 -4.53
N LEU A 568 0.92 -18.97 -3.88
CA LEU A 568 2.34 -18.66 -3.79
C LEU A 568 3.17 -19.91 -3.43
N PHE A 569 4.20 -20.17 -4.24
CA PHE A 569 5.14 -21.26 -3.98
C PHE A 569 6.03 -20.92 -2.79
N ARG A 570 6.23 -21.92 -1.91
CA ARG A 570 7.36 -22.05 -0.99
C ARG A 570 8.67 -21.96 -1.78
N LEU A 571 9.63 -21.17 -1.29
CA LEU A 571 11.03 -21.34 -1.66
C LEU A 571 11.53 -22.65 -1.03
N SER A 572 11.75 -23.68 -1.84
CA SER A 572 12.48 -24.87 -1.43
C SER A 572 13.91 -24.79 -1.97
N GLY A 573 14.91 -24.88 -1.08
CA GLY A 573 16.33 -24.95 -1.42
C GLY A 573 17.15 -23.87 -0.73
#